data_AF-A0A2D4ZGB0-F1
#
_entry.id   AF-A0A2D4ZGB0-F1
#
_cell.length_a   1.000
_cell.length_b   1.000
_cell.length_c   1.000
_cell.angle_alpha   90.00
_cell.angle_beta   90.00
_cell.angle_gamma   90.00
#
_symmetry.space_group_name_H-M   'P 1'
#
loop_
_entity.id
_entity.type
_entity.pdbx_description
1 polymer ?
#
loop_
_entity_poly.entity_id
_entity_poly.type
_entity_poly.pdbx_seq_one_letter_code
_entity_poly.pdbx_strand_id
1 'polypeptide(L)' 'MAYKLKTHRGAAKRFKKTASGGFKRKQAHLRHILTKKTSKRKLHLRPKMM' A
#
# COMPACT_ATOMS: atom_id res chain seq x y z
N MET A 1 -5.94 34.46 11.21
CA MET A 1 -6.20 33.00 11.23
C MET A 1 -5.85 32.41 9.88
N ALA A 2 -4.69 31.78 9.74
CA ALA A 2 -4.19 31.28 8.47
C ALA A 2 -4.70 29.85 8.17
N TYR A 3 -4.88 29.53 6.88
CA TYR A 3 -5.23 28.20 6.42
C TYR A 3 -4.10 27.20 6.76
N LYS A 4 -4.46 26.10 7.43
CA LYS A 4 -3.54 24.99 7.74
C LYS A 4 -3.65 23.90 6.68
N LEU A 5 -2.52 23.32 6.30
CA LEU A 5 -2.47 22.17 5.39
C LEU A 5 -3.22 20.97 6.01
N LYS A 6 -4.15 20.40 5.25
CA LYS A 6 -4.93 19.23 5.65
C LYS A 6 -4.25 17.94 5.18
N THR A 7 -4.29 16.91 6.01
CA THR A 7 -3.80 15.58 5.61
C THR A 7 -4.77 14.91 4.64
N HIS A 8 -4.26 14.39 3.51
CA HIS A 8 -5.06 13.58 2.61
C HIS A 8 -5.37 12.21 3.24
N ARG A 9 -6.58 12.06 3.80
CA ARG A 9 -6.98 10.87 4.57
C ARG A 9 -6.91 9.58 3.75
N GLY A 10 -7.14 9.64 2.44
CA GLY A 10 -7.03 8.49 1.56
C GLY A 10 -5.60 7.93 1.45
N ALA A 11 -4.60 8.81 1.46
CA ALA A 11 -3.19 8.41 1.41
C ALA A 11 -2.73 7.89 2.79
N ALA A 12 -3.09 8.60 3.87
CA ALA A 12 -2.75 8.21 5.23
C ALA A 12 -3.25 6.80 5.61
N LYS A 13 -4.38 6.35 5.04
CA LYS A 13 -4.90 4.98 5.23
C LYS A 13 -4.07 3.90 4.52
N ARG A 14 -3.38 4.25 3.43
CA ARG A 14 -2.74 3.29 2.50
C ARG A 14 -1.22 3.22 2.64
N PHE A 15 -0.59 4.33 3.02
CA PHE A 15 0.86 4.47 3.11
C PHE A 15 1.29 4.72 4.55
N LYS A 16 2.40 4.09 4.96
CA LYS A 16 3.03 4.31 6.28
C LYS A 16 4.47 4.76 6.09
N LYS A 17 4.85 5.89 6.68
CA LYS A 17 6.22 6.41 6.64
C LYS A 17 7.18 5.46 7.36
N THR A 18 8.35 5.23 6.78
CA THR A 18 9.45 4.48 7.41
C THR A 18 10.44 5.45 8.06
N ALA A 19 11.23 4.96 9.02
CA ALA A 19 12.26 5.77 9.67
C ALA A 19 13.30 6.31 8.67
N SER A 20 13.57 5.56 7.59
CA SER A 20 14.48 5.94 6.51
C SER A 20 13.92 6.96 5.51
N GLY A 21 12.69 7.47 5.72
CA GLY A 21 12.06 8.45 4.82
C GLY A 21 11.25 7.86 3.65
N GLY A 22 11.22 6.53 3.50
CA GLY A 22 10.38 5.81 2.54
C GLY A 22 8.93 5.60 2.99
N PHE A 23 8.15 4.88 2.19
CA PHE A 23 6.73 4.63 2.45
C PHE A 23 6.32 3.17 2.19
N LYS A 24 6.02 2.46 3.28
CA LYS A 24 5.46 1.10 3.23
C LYS A 24 4.05 1.12 2.63
N ARG A 25 3.81 0.18 1.70
CA ARG A 25 2.50 -0.07 1.05
C ARG A 25 2.24 -1.56 0.78
N LYS A 26 0.99 -1.92 0.49
CA LYS A 26 0.64 -3.25 -0.04
C LYS A 26 0.66 -3.24 -1.58
N GLN A 27 0.93 -4.38 -2.20
CA GLN A 27 0.78 -4.55 -3.65
C GLN A 27 -0.70 -4.77 -4.02
N ALA A 28 -1.06 -4.38 -5.25
CA ALA A 28 -2.41 -4.53 -5.78
C ALA A 28 -2.66 -5.96 -6.31
N HIS A 29 -3.90 -6.24 -6.76
CA HIS A 29 -4.29 -7.48 -7.46
C HIS A 29 -4.37 -8.78 -6.62
N LEU A 30 -4.40 -8.67 -5.28
CA LEU A 30 -4.60 -9.81 -4.37
C LEU A 30 -6.01 -9.86 -3.73
N ARG A 31 -7.01 -9.16 -4.30
CA ARG A 31 -8.38 -9.09 -3.73
C ARG A 31 -9.41 -9.95 -4.45
N HIS A 32 -9.34 -10.07 -5.78
CA HIS A 32 -10.29 -10.85 -6.58
C HIS A 32 -9.61 -11.52 -7.78
N ILE A 33 -10.28 -12.54 -8.35
CA ILE A 33 -9.80 -13.40 -9.44
C ILE A 33 -8.44 -14.03 -9.06
N LEU A 34 -8.41 -14.76 -7.94
CA LEU A 34 -7.19 -15.43 -7.45
C LEU A 34 -7.01 -16.83 -8.04
N THR A 35 -8.11 -17.44 -8.50
CA THR A 35 -8.14 -18.78 -9.11
C THR A 35 -7.32 -18.82 -10.39
N LYS A 36 -7.40 -17.78 -11.24
CA LYS A 36 -6.62 -17.66 -12.48
C LYS A 36 -5.15 -17.26 -12.26
N LYS A 37 -4.73 -16.99 -11.03
CA LYS A 37 -3.34 -16.56 -10.72
C LYS A 37 -2.53 -17.74 -10.21
N THR A 38 -1.33 -17.92 -10.75
CA THR A 38 -0.38 -18.92 -10.28
C THR A 38 -0.01 -18.69 -8.80
N SER A 39 0.36 -19.76 -8.09
CA SER A 39 0.79 -19.67 -6.69
C SER A 39 2.00 -18.75 -6.52
N LYS A 40 2.96 -18.79 -7.46
CA LYS A 40 4.13 -17.90 -7.50
C LYS A 40 3.71 -16.43 -7.58
N ARG A 41 2.75 -16.08 -8.45
CA ARG A 41 2.25 -14.70 -8.55
C ARG A 41 1.57 -14.25 -7.26
N LYS A 42 0.76 -15.11 -6.64
CA LYS A 42 0.11 -14.80 -5.36
C LYS A 42 1.14 -14.57 -4.26
N LEU A 43 2.21 -15.36 -4.20
CA LEU A 43 3.30 -15.21 -3.22
C LEU A 43 3.97 -13.83 -3.34
N HIS A 44 4.34 -13.41 -4.55
CA HIS A 44 4.99 -12.12 -4.78
C HIS A 44 4.11 -10.93 -4.41
N LEU A 45 2.78 -11.06 -4.51
CA LEU A 45 1.81 -9.99 -4.17
C LEU A 45 1.49 -9.87 -2.66
N ARG A 46 1.91 -10.83 -1.83
CA ARG A 46 1.67 -10.84 -0.37
C ARG A 46 2.52 -9.86 0.45
N PRO A 47 3.84 -9.73 0.24
CA PRO A 47 4.68 -8.88 1.08
C PRO A 47 4.29 -7.40 0.98
N LYS A 48 4.49 -6.67 2.08
CA LYS A 48 4.41 -5.21 2.08
C LYS A 48 5.68 -4.70 1.43
N MET A 49 5.52 -3.93 0.35
CA MET A 49 6.64 -3.24 -0.29
C MET A 49 7.02 -2.06 0.60
N MET A 50 8.31 -1.89 0.86
CA MET A 50 8.84 -0.71 1.54
C MET A 50 8.81 0.51 0.63
#